data_AF-A0A975HF64-F1
#
_entry.id   AF-A0A975HF64-F1
#
_cell.length_a   1.000
_cell.length_b   1.000
_cell.length_c   1.000
_cell.angle_alpha   90.00
_cell.angle_beta   90.00
_cell.angle_gamma   90.00
#
_symmetry.space_group_name_H-M   'P 1'
#
loop_
_entity.id
_entity.type
_entity.pdbx_description
1 polymer ?
#
loop_
_entity_poly.entity_id
_entity_poly.type
_entity_poly.pdbx_seq_one_letter_code
_entity_poly.pdbx_strand_id
1 'polypeptide(L)'
;MSYRVAHVRFTKTGRTYPVNCHRRDLISGDIVVVEMAAEQTLKVAQFESLEHLNWRCSNTIICRRSELQRNDRGEHVVVRHSPKGDVLETLSDLGGALINAGWRSFAPTSRAFQRIFARSFDTSGAAIIFRRNGIDYQLFDSPELPGIMGQQMSYAPSNGRLVRNWYYHSEEDLFDRTLAFAQALERQPLNIGPFFHGVGSKPPKPPREVDELAEIRDAITGGSGGLAYLCDDVWI
;
A
#
# COMPACT_ATOMS: atom_id res chain seq x y z
N MET A 1 6.10 -1.09 4.21
CA MET A 1 5.21 -0.02 3.73
C MET A 1 3.81 -0.40 4.13
N SER A 2 3.09 0.52 4.76
CA SER A 2 1.70 0.36 5.13
C SER A 2 0.84 0.83 3.97
N TYR A 3 -0.28 0.14 3.71
CA TYR A 3 -1.31 0.58 2.78
C TYR A 3 -2.44 1.30 3.52
N ARG A 4 -2.86 0.74 4.66
CA ARG A 4 -3.83 1.33 5.58
C ARG A 4 -3.06 2.03 6.71
N VAL A 5 -3.21 3.35 6.76
CA VAL A 5 -2.59 4.22 7.76
C VAL A 5 -3.69 4.71 8.68
N ALA A 6 -3.62 4.33 9.95
CA ALA A 6 -4.52 4.87 10.95
C ALA A 6 -3.93 6.12 11.56
N HIS A 7 -4.77 7.12 11.77
CA HIS A 7 -4.46 8.29 12.58
C HIS A 7 -4.96 8.03 14.00
N VAL A 8 -4.05 8.07 14.98
CA VAL A 8 -4.36 7.82 16.38
C VAL A 8 -3.95 8.98 17.26
N ARG A 9 -4.74 9.27 18.29
CA ARG A 9 -4.44 10.29 19.31
C ARG A 9 -3.96 9.63 20.59
N PHE A 10 -2.72 9.90 20.97
CA PHE A 10 -2.21 9.47 22.27
C PHE A 10 -2.73 10.38 23.38
N THR A 11 -3.26 9.79 24.44
CA THR A 11 -3.87 10.51 25.57
C THR A 11 -2.94 11.53 26.23
N LYS A 12 -1.62 11.26 26.25
CA LYS A 12 -0.63 12.14 26.87
C LYS A 12 -0.30 13.39 26.05
N THR A 13 -0.32 13.30 24.72
CA THR A 13 0.17 14.38 23.85
C THR A 13 -0.96 15.16 23.18
N GLY A 14 -2.15 14.56 23.07
CA GLY A 14 -3.29 15.14 22.34
C GLY A 14 -3.06 15.29 20.82
N ARG A 15 -1.88 14.90 20.31
CA ARG A 15 -1.53 14.99 18.90
C ARG A 15 -1.90 13.70 18.17
N THR A 16 -2.40 13.87 16.96
CA THR A 16 -2.63 12.80 16.00
C THR A 16 -1.30 12.31 15.43
N TYR A 17 -1.15 10.98 15.35
CA TYR A 17 0.05 10.33 14.85
C TYR A 17 -0.30 9.19 13.89
N PRO A 18 0.35 9.09 12.71
CA PRO A 18 0.09 8.03 11.75
C PRO A 18 0.77 6.72 12.15
N VAL A 19 -0.01 5.64 12.16
CA VAL A 19 0.45 4.29 12.48
C VAL A 19 -0.05 3.28 11.45
N ASN A 20 0.69 2.19 11.29
CA ASN A 20 0.29 1.08 10.45
C ASN A 20 -0.98 0.44 11.03
N CYS A 21 -1.97 0.20 10.18
CA CYS A 21 -3.20 -0.46 10.59
C CYS A 21 -3.51 -1.59 9.63
N HIS A 22 -3.48 -2.81 10.16
CA HIS A 22 -3.87 -3.99 9.41
C HIS A 22 -5.38 -4.26 9.48
N ARG A 23 -6.04 -3.64 10.47
CA ARG A 23 -7.44 -3.89 10.80
C ARG A 23 -8.40 -3.13 9.92
N ARG A 24 -9.59 -3.67 9.78
CA ARG A 24 -10.72 -3.09 9.04
C ARG A 24 -11.93 -2.75 9.90
N ASP A 25 -11.99 -3.35 11.07
CA ASP A 25 -13.15 -3.30 11.95
C ASP A 25 -13.09 -2.12 12.95
N LEU A 26 -12.01 -1.34 12.93
CA LEU A 26 -11.86 -0.18 13.81
C LEU A 26 -12.76 0.97 13.36
N ILE A 27 -13.43 1.59 14.32
CA ILE A 27 -14.24 2.81 14.11
C ILE A 27 -13.69 3.97 14.92
N SER A 28 -13.95 5.20 14.47
CA SER A 28 -13.56 6.42 15.19
C SER A 28 -14.02 6.34 16.65
N GLY A 29 -13.11 6.65 17.56
CA GLY A 29 -13.33 6.57 19.00
C GLY A 29 -12.87 5.26 19.65
N ASP A 30 -12.61 4.20 18.89
CA ASP A 30 -12.08 2.95 19.43
C ASP A 30 -10.76 3.18 20.19
N ILE A 31 -10.66 2.57 21.38
CA ILE A 31 -9.43 2.60 22.15
C ILE A 31 -8.55 1.42 21.71
N VAL A 32 -7.36 1.74 21.20
CA VAL A 32 -6.44 0.79 20.58
C VAL A 32 -5.12 0.72 21.33
N VAL A 33 -4.42 -0.39 21.15
CA VAL A 33 -3.06 -0.58 21.62
C VAL A 33 -2.13 -0.50 20.41
N VAL A 34 -1.12 0.35 20.53
CA VAL A 34 -0.11 0.62 19.51
C VAL A 34 1.22 0.07 20.00
N GLU A 35 1.85 -0.75 19.19
CA GLU A 35 3.24 -1.15 19.35
C GLU A 35 4.16 -0.06 18.81
N MET A 36 5.01 0.46 19.71
CA MET A 36 6.02 1.46 19.41
C MET A 36 7.33 0.75 19.12
N ALA A 37 7.55 0.36 17.86
CA ALA A 37 8.65 -0.56 17.50
C ALA A 37 10.04 -0.09 17.95
N ALA A 38 10.32 1.22 17.82
CA ALA A 38 11.61 1.79 18.23
C ALA A 38 11.81 1.81 19.76
N GLU A 39 10.73 1.98 20.52
CA GLU A 39 10.77 2.02 21.99
C GLU A 39 10.58 0.62 22.61
N GLN A 40 10.14 -0.37 21.83
CA GLN A 40 9.72 -1.69 22.30
C GLN A 40 8.66 -1.60 23.41
N THR A 41 7.76 -0.61 23.30
CA THR A 41 6.68 -0.40 24.28
C THR A 41 5.29 -0.49 23.65
N LEU A 42 4.29 -0.76 24.49
CA LEU A 42 2.89 -0.67 24.12
C LEU A 42 2.30 0.63 24.67
N LYS A 43 1.63 1.40 23.82
CA LYS A 43 0.93 2.62 24.20
C LYS A 43 -0.54 2.53 23.85
N VAL A 44 -1.38 3.13 24.67
CA VAL A 44 -2.82 3.23 24.43
C VAL A 44 -3.10 4.53 23.70
N ALA A 45 -3.91 4.46 22.65
CA ALA A 45 -4.34 5.60 21.86
C ALA A 45 -5.82 5.47 21.49
N GLN A 46 -6.42 6.57 21.08
CA GLN A 46 -7.74 6.59 20.47
C GLN A 46 -7.59 6.60 18.96
N PHE A 47 -8.32 5.73 18.26
CA PHE A 47 -8.39 5.71 16.81
C PHE A 47 -9.28 6.85 16.30
N GLU A 48 -8.81 7.62 15.32
CA GLU A 48 -9.53 8.78 14.77
C GLU A 48 -10.04 8.53 13.36
N SER A 49 -9.14 8.11 12.47
CA SER A 49 -9.45 7.89 11.06
C SER A 49 -8.52 6.86 10.44
N LEU A 50 -8.92 6.37 9.26
CA LEU A 50 -8.13 5.50 8.40
C LEU A 50 -7.94 6.18 7.05
N GLU A 51 -6.73 6.13 6.53
CA GLU A 51 -6.41 6.56 5.18
C GLU A 51 -5.68 5.46 4.42
N HIS A 52 -5.88 5.45 3.11
CA HIS A 52 -5.21 4.56 2.19
C HIS A 52 -3.98 5.28 1.60
N LEU A 53 -2.79 4.96 2.08
CA LEU A 53 -1.55 5.64 1.72
C LEU A 53 -0.41 4.64 1.64
N ASN A 54 0.52 4.82 0.70
CA ASN A 54 1.80 4.10 0.74
C ASN A 54 2.79 4.80 1.69
N TRP A 55 2.52 4.73 2.99
CA TRP A 55 3.34 5.38 4.01
C TRP A 55 4.26 4.38 4.72
N ARG A 56 5.42 4.84 5.17
CA ARG A 56 6.33 4.03 5.99
C ARG A 56 6.06 4.34 7.47
N CYS A 57 5.03 3.73 8.03
CA CYS A 57 4.77 3.81 9.46
C CYS A 57 5.78 2.93 10.24
N SER A 58 6.34 3.47 11.32
CA SER A 58 7.23 2.74 12.22
C SER A 58 6.49 1.99 13.33
N ASN A 59 5.27 2.42 13.65
CA ASN A 59 4.46 1.89 14.75
C ASN A 59 3.19 1.24 14.18
N THR A 60 2.62 0.27 14.89
CA THR A 60 1.50 -0.55 14.39
C THR A 60 0.40 -0.71 15.43
N ILE A 61 -0.87 -0.59 15.03
CA ILE A 61 -2.00 -1.00 15.88
C ILE A 61 -2.02 -2.53 15.93
N ILE A 62 -1.91 -3.08 17.14
CA ILE A 62 -1.94 -4.53 17.34
C ILE A 62 -3.36 -5.04 17.61
N CYS A 63 -4.15 -4.30 18.39
CA CYS A 63 -5.49 -4.71 18.81
C CYS A 63 -6.33 -3.55 19.40
N ARG A 64 -7.62 -3.80 19.64
CA ARG A 64 -8.41 -2.95 20.54
C ARG A 64 -7.95 -3.20 21.97
N ARG A 65 -8.06 -2.20 22.85
CA ARG A 65 -7.67 -2.34 24.25
C ARG A 65 -8.42 -3.45 24.98
N SER A 66 -9.68 -3.66 24.63
CA SER A 66 -10.55 -4.73 25.17
C SER A 66 -10.10 -6.14 24.79
N GLU A 67 -9.35 -6.28 23.69
CA GLU A 67 -8.84 -7.57 23.22
C GLU A 67 -7.49 -7.93 23.85
N LEU A 68 -6.84 -6.98 24.52
CA LEU A 68 -5.58 -7.21 25.22
C LEU A 68 -5.86 -7.75 26.63
N GLN A 69 -5.66 -9.06 26.79
CA GLN A 69 -5.87 -9.79 28.04
C GLN A 69 -4.52 -10.26 28.62
N ARG A 70 -4.53 -10.72 29.88
CA ARG A 70 -3.41 -11.45 30.46
C ARG A 70 -3.73 -12.94 30.52
N ASN A 71 -2.81 -13.78 30.08
CA ASN A 71 -2.96 -15.23 30.23
C ASN A 71 -2.62 -15.67 31.67
N ASP A 72 -2.78 -16.97 31.95
CA ASP A 72 -2.50 -17.55 33.27
C ASP A 72 -1.04 -17.42 33.73
N ARG A 73 -0.12 -17.11 32.79
CA ARG A 73 1.30 -16.84 33.05
C ARG A 73 1.58 -15.35 33.29
N GLY A 74 0.56 -14.51 33.25
CA GLY A 74 0.66 -13.06 33.40
C GLY A 74 1.14 -12.32 32.14
N GLU A 75 1.30 -13.01 31.02
CA GLU A 75 1.75 -12.44 29.74
C GLU A 75 0.57 -11.78 29.00
N HIS A 76 0.85 -10.71 28.25
CA HIS A 76 -0.17 -10.07 27.42
C HIS A 76 -0.45 -10.92 26.18
N VAL A 77 -1.72 -11.26 25.99
CA VAL A 77 -2.23 -11.99 24.83
C VAL A 77 -3.33 -11.19 24.14
N VAL A 78 -3.34 -11.22 22.81
CA VAL A 78 -4.39 -10.58 22.00
C VAL A 78 -5.45 -11.62 21.68
N VAL A 79 -6.62 -11.47 22.28
CA VAL A 79 -7.81 -12.30 22.03
C VAL A 79 -8.77 -11.52 21.16
N ARG A 80 -8.80 -11.81 19.86
CA ARG A 80 -9.71 -11.16 18.92
C ARG A 80 -11.10 -11.81 18.99
N HIS A 81 -12.14 -11.00 19.15
CA HIS A 81 -13.53 -11.45 19.12
C HIS A 81 -14.12 -11.49 17.69
N SER A 82 -13.42 -10.92 16.70
CA SER A 82 -13.83 -10.88 15.29
C SER A 82 -13.09 -11.95 14.47
N PRO A 83 -13.71 -12.51 13.40
CA PRO A 83 -13.14 -13.65 12.69
C PRO A 83 -11.81 -13.27 12.01
N LYS A 84 -10.77 -14.08 12.28
CA LYS A 84 -9.44 -13.99 11.65
C LYS A 84 -9.44 -14.36 10.15
N GLY A 85 -10.55 -14.86 9.61
CA GLY A 85 -10.57 -15.65 8.37
C GLY A 85 -10.74 -14.89 7.04
N ASP A 86 -11.39 -13.72 7.02
CA ASP A 86 -11.80 -13.05 5.76
C ASP A 86 -11.20 -11.65 5.58
N VAL A 87 -10.25 -11.25 6.42
CA VAL A 87 -9.73 -9.89 6.45
C VAL A 87 -8.44 -9.83 5.62
N LEU A 88 -8.47 -9.18 4.45
CA LEU A 88 -7.25 -8.91 3.69
C LEU A 88 -6.47 -7.78 4.39
N GLU A 89 -5.71 -8.13 5.42
CA GLU A 89 -4.98 -7.19 6.27
C GLU A 89 -3.67 -6.69 5.63
N THR A 90 -3.09 -7.51 4.76
CA THR A 90 -1.80 -7.29 4.10
C THR A 90 -1.84 -7.58 2.61
N LEU A 91 -0.82 -7.10 1.87
CA LEU A 91 -0.60 -7.49 0.48
C LEU A 91 -0.38 -9.00 0.32
N SER A 92 0.18 -9.65 1.35
CA SER A 92 0.39 -11.09 1.36
C SER A 92 -0.94 -11.84 1.44
N ASP A 93 -1.88 -11.35 2.24
CA ASP A 93 -3.22 -11.95 2.37
C ASP A 93 -4.00 -11.84 1.05
N LEU A 94 -3.98 -10.67 0.41
CA LEU A 94 -4.55 -10.49 -0.92
C LEU A 94 -3.87 -11.38 -1.97
N GLY A 95 -2.54 -11.47 -1.95
CA GLY A 95 -1.80 -12.36 -2.84
C GLY A 95 -2.19 -13.83 -2.64
N GLY A 96 -2.32 -14.28 -1.40
CA GLY A 96 -2.79 -15.62 -1.04
C GLY A 96 -4.22 -15.87 -1.51
N ALA A 97 -5.12 -14.92 -1.30
CA ALA A 97 -6.50 -15.00 -1.78
C ALA A 97 -6.59 -15.12 -3.30
N LEU A 98 -5.79 -14.33 -4.05
CA LEU A 98 -5.71 -14.42 -5.50
C LEU A 98 -5.16 -15.77 -5.97
N ILE A 99 -4.10 -16.29 -5.35
CA ILE A 99 -3.54 -17.61 -5.67
C ILE A 99 -4.56 -18.72 -5.43
N ASN A 100 -5.27 -18.67 -4.30
CA ASN A 100 -6.34 -19.62 -3.98
C ASN A 100 -7.50 -19.52 -4.98
N ALA A 101 -7.75 -18.33 -5.51
CA ALA A 101 -8.66 -18.09 -6.63
C ALA A 101 -8.03 -18.38 -8.00
N GLY A 102 -6.97 -19.19 -8.10
CA GLY A 102 -6.40 -19.64 -9.38
C GLY A 102 -5.60 -18.60 -10.17
N TRP A 103 -5.27 -17.45 -9.59
CA TRP A 103 -4.39 -16.47 -10.24
C TRP A 103 -2.93 -16.90 -10.13
N ARG A 104 -2.17 -16.71 -11.22
CA ARG A 104 -0.74 -17.00 -11.24
C ARG A 104 0.06 -15.75 -10.94
N SER A 105 1.06 -15.87 -10.07
CA SER A 105 1.95 -14.78 -9.67
C SER A 105 3.19 -14.76 -10.55
N PHE A 106 3.57 -13.57 -11.02
CA PHE A 106 4.72 -13.32 -11.88
C PHE A 106 5.60 -12.21 -11.30
N ALA A 107 6.91 -12.36 -11.46
CA ALA A 107 7.85 -11.27 -11.25
C ALA A 107 7.75 -10.28 -12.42
N PRO A 108 7.61 -8.97 -12.17
CA PRO A 108 7.60 -8.00 -13.27
C PRO A 108 9.00 -7.84 -13.85
N THR A 109 9.09 -7.64 -15.17
CA THR A 109 10.37 -7.29 -15.82
C THR A 109 10.84 -5.88 -15.47
N SER A 110 9.91 -4.97 -15.16
CA SER A 110 10.19 -3.60 -14.75
C SER A 110 10.14 -3.44 -13.23
N ARG A 111 11.16 -2.76 -12.69
CA ARG A 111 11.25 -2.39 -11.25
C ARG A 111 10.19 -1.40 -10.79
N ALA A 112 9.42 -0.80 -11.72
CA ALA A 112 8.29 0.07 -11.40
C ALA A 112 7.13 -0.68 -10.74
N PHE A 113 7.06 -2.00 -10.94
CA PHE A 113 6.03 -2.87 -10.41
C PHE A 113 6.62 -3.78 -9.32
N GLN A 114 5.79 -4.13 -8.34
CA GLN A 114 6.17 -5.01 -7.25
C GLN A 114 5.82 -6.48 -7.56
N ARG A 115 4.64 -6.70 -8.15
CA ARG A 115 4.15 -8.03 -8.53
C ARG A 115 3.08 -7.92 -9.62
N ILE A 116 2.97 -8.93 -10.46
CA ILE A 116 1.85 -9.08 -11.40
C ILE A 116 1.15 -10.40 -11.08
N PHE A 117 -0.17 -10.39 -10.95
CA PHE A 117 -0.99 -11.59 -10.96
C PHE A 117 -1.75 -11.64 -12.26
N ALA A 118 -1.78 -12.77 -12.94
CA ALA A 118 -2.51 -12.91 -14.19
C ALA A 118 -3.26 -14.23 -14.26
N ARG A 119 -4.39 -14.22 -14.97
CA ARG A 119 -5.23 -15.38 -15.18
C ARG A 119 -5.90 -15.32 -16.55
N SER A 120 -5.94 -16.48 -17.21
CA SER A 120 -6.71 -16.71 -18.41
C SER A 120 -8.09 -17.24 -18.04
N PHE A 121 -9.11 -16.75 -18.74
CA PHE A 121 -10.49 -17.22 -18.73
C PHE A 121 -10.84 -17.72 -20.14
N ASP A 122 -12.04 -18.26 -20.36
CA ASP A 122 -12.39 -18.92 -21.63
C ASP A 122 -12.23 -18.01 -22.86
N THR A 123 -12.62 -16.73 -22.73
CA THR A 123 -12.62 -15.77 -23.85
C THR A 123 -11.76 -14.53 -23.60
N SER A 124 -11.12 -14.43 -22.44
CA SER A 124 -10.39 -13.23 -22.04
C SER A 124 -9.26 -13.56 -21.08
N GLY A 125 -8.33 -12.63 -20.93
CA GLY A 125 -7.30 -12.69 -19.91
C GLY A 125 -7.42 -11.48 -19.00
N ALA A 126 -6.88 -11.56 -17.79
CA ALA A 126 -6.75 -10.41 -16.93
C ALA A 126 -5.41 -10.40 -16.19
N ALA A 127 -4.96 -9.19 -15.85
CA ALA A 127 -3.82 -8.97 -14.99
C ALA A 127 -4.15 -7.94 -13.89
N ILE A 128 -3.66 -8.20 -12.69
CA ILE A 128 -3.66 -7.32 -11.53
C ILE A 128 -2.21 -6.95 -11.26
N ILE A 129 -1.89 -5.67 -11.42
CA ILE A 129 -0.51 -5.16 -11.36
C ILE A 129 -0.32 -4.32 -10.11
N PHE A 130 0.53 -4.81 -9.20
CA PHE A 130 0.87 -4.12 -7.97
C PHE A 130 1.98 -3.10 -8.24
N ARG A 131 1.68 -1.82 -8.01
CA ARG A 131 2.65 -0.72 -8.03
C ARG A 131 2.91 -0.26 -6.60
N ARG A 132 4.02 0.47 -6.44
CA ARG A 132 4.37 1.12 -5.17
C ARG A 132 3.21 1.96 -4.60
N ASN A 133 2.46 2.68 -5.43
CA ASN A 133 1.42 3.62 -4.99
C ASN A 133 0.00 3.24 -5.46
N GLY A 134 -0.24 1.98 -5.84
CA GLY A 134 -1.57 1.56 -6.28
C GLY A 134 -1.62 0.16 -6.88
N ILE A 135 -2.80 -0.23 -7.35
CA ILE A 135 -3.04 -1.52 -8.01
C ILE A 135 -3.77 -1.24 -9.32
N ASP A 136 -3.23 -1.70 -10.44
CA ASP A 136 -3.87 -1.55 -11.76
C ASP A 136 -4.57 -2.83 -12.15
N TYR A 137 -5.66 -2.70 -12.91
CA TYR A 137 -6.34 -3.84 -13.53
C TYR A 137 -6.26 -3.71 -15.04
N GLN A 138 -5.95 -4.82 -15.69
CA GLN A 138 -5.87 -4.91 -17.14
C GLN A 138 -6.69 -6.11 -17.61
N LEU A 139 -7.54 -5.89 -18.61
CA LEU A 139 -8.31 -6.93 -19.28
C LEU A 139 -7.82 -7.05 -20.72
N PHE A 140 -7.59 -8.29 -21.14
CA PHE A 140 -7.19 -8.66 -22.49
C PHE A 140 -8.39 -9.25 -23.23
N ASP A 141 -8.53 -8.92 -24.51
CA ASP A 141 -9.60 -9.42 -25.38
C ASP A 141 -9.38 -10.88 -25.84
N SER A 142 -8.31 -11.52 -25.36
CA SER A 142 -7.93 -12.89 -25.66
C SER A 142 -7.53 -13.61 -24.36
N PRO A 143 -7.77 -14.93 -24.25
CA PRO A 143 -7.26 -15.76 -23.16
C PRO A 143 -5.74 -15.82 -23.09
N GLU A 144 -5.04 -15.53 -24.19
CA GLU A 144 -3.59 -15.54 -24.24
C GLU A 144 -3.00 -14.34 -23.49
N LEU A 145 -2.21 -14.63 -22.45
CA LEU A 145 -1.59 -13.60 -21.62
C LEU A 145 -0.28 -13.12 -22.26
N PRO A 146 -0.17 -11.84 -22.66
CA PRO A 146 1.00 -11.34 -23.35
C PRO A 146 2.21 -11.20 -22.41
N GLY A 147 3.42 -11.32 -22.97
CA GLY A 147 4.64 -10.91 -22.28
C GLY A 147 5.16 -11.85 -21.19
N ILE A 148 4.67 -13.08 -21.11
CA ILE A 148 5.16 -14.09 -20.16
C ILE A 148 6.47 -14.70 -20.67
N MET A 149 7.51 -14.69 -19.84
CA MET A 149 8.78 -15.38 -20.06
C MET A 149 9.16 -16.14 -18.79
N GLY A 150 8.87 -17.45 -18.76
CA GLY A 150 9.08 -18.28 -17.56
C GLY A 150 8.23 -17.80 -16.37
N GLN A 151 8.90 -17.36 -15.30
CA GLN A 151 8.25 -16.79 -14.11
C GLN A 151 8.11 -15.27 -14.14
N GLN A 152 8.51 -14.64 -15.24
CA GLN A 152 8.41 -13.19 -15.42
C GLN A 152 7.27 -12.82 -16.37
N MET A 153 6.70 -11.63 -16.17
CA MET A 153 5.72 -11.05 -17.07
C MET A 153 6.08 -9.60 -17.35
N SER A 154 6.08 -9.22 -18.62
CA SER A 154 6.19 -7.82 -19.03
C SER A 154 4.81 -7.15 -19.02
N TYR A 155 4.80 -5.86 -18.72
CA TYR A 155 3.59 -5.06 -18.65
C TYR A 155 3.59 -4.04 -19.79
N ALA A 156 2.52 -4.02 -20.59
CA ALA A 156 2.31 -3.08 -21.68
C ALA A 156 0.90 -2.46 -21.56
N PRO A 157 0.78 -1.15 -21.27
CA PRO A 157 -0.52 -0.48 -21.16
C PRO A 157 -1.40 -0.54 -22.41
N SER A 158 -0.79 -0.72 -23.59
CA SER A 158 -1.48 -0.78 -24.88
C SER A 158 -2.25 -2.06 -25.11
N ASN A 159 -1.98 -3.12 -24.33
CA ASN A 159 -2.53 -4.43 -24.59
C ASN A 159 -3.87 -4.60 -23.86
N GLY A 160 -4.96 -4.22 -24.51
CA GLY A 160 -6.32 -4.33 -23.95
C GLY A 160 -6.71 -3.14 -23.08
N ARG A 161 -7.75 -3.32 -22.27
CA ARG A 161 -8.34 -2.25 -21.45
C ARG A 161 -7.62 -2.17 -20.11
N LEU A 162 -7.11 -0.98 -19.76
CA LEU A 162 -6.40 -0.73 -18.51
C LEU A 162 -7.15 0.29 -17.66
N VAL A 163 -7.19 0.06 -16.35
CA VAL A 163 -7.59 1.04 -15.33
C VAL A 163 -6.51 1.15 -14.27
N ARG A 164 -6.19 2.38 -13.87
CA ARG A 164 -5.23 2.65 -12.80
C ARG A 164 -5.96 3.08 -11.55
N ASN A 165 -5.62 2.45 -10.43
CA ASN A 165 -6.11 2.85 -9.12
C ASN A 165 -4.92 3.30 -8.26
N TRP A 166 -5.15 4.30 -7.42
CA TRP A 166 -4.12 4.86 -6.53
C TRP A 166 -4.54 4.68 -5.10
N TYR A 167 -3.58 4.45 -4.20
CA TYR A 167 -3.87 4.40 -2.78
C TYR A 167 -4.32 5.78 -2.28
N TYR A 168 -3.56 6.83 -2.63
CA TYR A 168 -3.77 8.19 -2.15
C TYR A 168 -5.17 8.72 -2.53
N HIS A 169 -5.89 9.28 -1.56
CA HIS A 169 -7.28 9.76 -1.68
C HIS A 169 -8.25 8.70 -2.23
N SER A 170 -7.97 7.41 -2.06
CA SER A 170 -8.96 6.37 -2.32
C SER A 170 -9.93 6.28 -1.16
N GLU A 171 -11.21 6.55 -1.43
CA GLU A 171 -12.30 6.31 -0.47
C GLU A 171 -12.59 4.81 -0.31
N GLU A 172 -12.18 4.00 -1.28
CA GLU A 172 -12.35 2.55 -1.27
C GLU A 172 -11.08 1.82 -0.85
N ASP A 173 -11.25 0.69 -0.17
CA ASP A 173 -10.17 -0.25 0.11
C ASP A 173 -9.79 -1.02 -1.17
N LEU A 174 -8.65 -0.69 -1.77
CA LEU A 174 -8.15 -1.36 -2.97
C LEU A 174 -7.94 -2.85 -2.79
N PHE A 175 -7.73 -3.39 -1.59
CA PHE A 175 -7.60 -4.84 -1.45
C PHE A 175 -8.96 -5.51 -1.66
N ASP A 176 -10.02 -4.94 -1.11
CA ASP A 176 -11.38 -5.42 -1.31
C ASP A 176 -11.85 -5.21 -2.74
N ARG A 177 -11.60 -4.03 -3.30
CA ARG A 177 -11.89 -3.75 -4.71
C ARG A 177 -11.17 -4.73 -5.64
N THR A 178 -9.93 -5.10 -5.32
CA THR A 178 -9.14 -6.04 -6.13
C THR A 178 -9.67 -7.46 -6.02
N LEU A 179 -10.03 -7.92 -4.82
CA LEU A 179 -10.63 -9.25 -4.65
C LEU A 179 -12.01 -9.31 -5.33
N ALA A 180 -12.82 -8.26 -5.20
CA ALA A 180 -14.12 -8.16 -5.86
C ALA A 180 -13.97 -8.15 -7.39
N PHE A 181 -12.97 -7.45 -7.94
CA PHE A 181 -12.63 -7.50 -9.36
C PHE A 181 -12.28 -8.93 -9.81
N ALA A 182 -11.42 -9.62 -9.05
CA ALA A 182 -11.01 -10.98 -9.34
C ALA A 182 -12.20 -11.96 -9.35
N GLN A 183 -13.11 -11.82 -8.39
CA GLN A 183 -14.34 -12.62 -8.31
C GLN A 183 -15.34 -12.27 -9.42
N ALA A 184 -15.44 -11.01 -9.82
CA ALA A 184 -16.37 -10.57 -10.88
C ALA A 184 -16.03 -11.18 -12.24
N LEU A 185 -14.75 -11.48 -12.51
CA LEU A 185 -14.30 -12.15 -13.73
C LEU A 185 -14.74 -13.62 -13.81
N GLU A 186 -15.07 -14.26 -12.68
CA GLU A 186 -15.56 -15.65 -12.64
C GLU A 186 -17.07 -15.77 -12.77
N ARG A 187 -17.81 -14.66 -12.60
CA ARG A 187 -19.27 -14.67 -12.57
C ARG A 187 -19.85 -14.56 -13.98
N GLN A 188 -20.97 -15.25 -14.18
CA GLN A 188 -21.81 -15.13 -15.36
C GLN A 188 -23.18 -14.53 -14.96
N PRO A 189 -23.65 -13.46 -15.62
CA PRO A 189 -22.99 -12.73 -16.70
C PRO A 189 -21.79 -11.90 -16.21
N LEU A 190 -20.80 -11.73 -17.08
CA LEU A 190 -19.62 -10.90 -16.80
C LEU A 190 -20.03 -9.45 -16.53
N ASN A 191 -19.77 -8.96 -15.31
CA ASN A 191 -20.03 -7.58 -14.92
C ASN A 191 -18.79 -6.92 -14.32
N ILE A 192 -17.91 -6.43 -15.19
CA ILE A 192 -16.64 -5.79 -14.80
C ILE A 192 -16.65 -4.27 -14.99
N GLY A 193 -17.71 -3.70 -15.58
CA GLY A 193 -17.85 -2.26 -15.81
C GLY A 193 -17.53 -1.39 -14.57
N PRO A 194 -18.01 -1.77 -13.38
CA PRO A 194 -17.72 -1.05 -12.13
C PRO A 194 -16.24 -1.08 -11.68
N PHE A 195 -15.36 -1.84 -12.30
CA PHE A 195 -13.93 -1.84 -11.91
C PHE A 195 -13.09 -0.96 -12.83
N PHE A 196 -13.62 -0.58 -14.00
CA PHE A 196 -12.91 0.21 -15.01
C PHE A 196 -13.20 1.71 -14.94
N HIS A 197 -13.39 2.21 -13.73
CA HIS A 197 -13.24 3.62 -13.36
C HIS A 197 -12.15 3.68 -12.29
N GLY A 198 -11.14 4.51 -12.53
CA GLY A 198 -10.00 4.63 -11.61
C GLY A 198 -10.44 5.30 -10.31
N VAL A 199 -9.97 4.75 -9.18
CA VAL A 199 -10.19 5.36 -7.85
C VAL A 199 -8.89 5.89 -7.27
N GLY A 200 -9.03 6.85 -6.35
CA GLY A 200 -7.90 7.59 -5.79
C GLY A 200 -7.23 8.52 -6.81
N SER A 201 -6.13 9.12 -6.40
CA SER A 201 -5.38 10.06 -7.21
C SER A 201 -3.87 9.84 -7.11
N LYS A 202 -3.15 10.27 -8.15
CA LYS A 202 -1.69 10.20 -8.14
C LYS A 202 -1.17 11.05 -6.97
N PRO A 203 -0.32 10.50 -6.09
CA PRO A 203 0.20 11.26 -4.97
C PRO A 203 1.02 12.45 -5.48
N PRO A 204 0.96 13.60 -4.79
CA PRO A 204 1.79 14.75 -5.12
C PRO A 204 3.26 14.35 -5.09
N LYS A 205 4.07 14.98 -5.95
CA LYS A 205 5.52 14.82 -5.84
C LYS A 205 5.94 15.40 -4.49
N PRO A 206 6.79 14.70 -3.71
CA PRO A 206 7.38 15.34 -2.54
C PRO A 206 8.06 16.63 -3.01
N PRO A 207 8.01 17.72 -2.21
CA PRO A 207 8.79 18.91 -2.51
C PRO A 207 10.23 18.46 -2.74
N ARG A 208 10.85 18.95 -3.82
CA ARG A 208 12.30 18.77 -3.98
C ARG A 208 12.93 19.39 -2.74
N GLU A 209 13.69 18.61 -1.98
CA GLU A 209 14.71 19.21 -1.12
C GLU A 209 15.57 20.03 -2.06
N VAL A 210 15.41 21.35 -1.98
CA VAL A 210 16.38 22.27 -2.56
C VAL A 210 17.60 22.08 -1.67
N ASP A 211 18.60 21.36 -2.15
CA ASP A 211 19.90 21.33 -1.48
C ASP A 211 20.50 22.72 -1.69
N GLU A 212 20.19 23.65 -0.77
CA GLU A 212 20.67 25.03 -0.77
C GLU A 212 22.21 25.10 -0.77
N LEU A 213 22.88 23.99 -0.42
CA LEU A 213 24.34 23.85 -0.38
C LEU A 213 24.88 23.03 -1.57
N ALA A 214 24.06 22.65 -2.55
CA ALA A 214 24.51 21.88 -3.71
C ALA A 214 25.59 22.63 -4.51
N GLU A 215 25.42 23.93 -4.70
CA GLU A 215 26.40 24.78 -5.40
C GLU A 215 27.71 24.89 -4.62
N ILE A 216 27.63 25.04 -3.29
CA ILE A 216 28.81 25.07 -2.41
C ILE A 216 29.54 23.71 -2.45
N ARG A 217 28.82 22.59 -2.46
CA ARG A 217 29.43 21.25 -2.57
C ARG A 217 30.07 21.00 -3.93
N ASP A 218 29.46 21.46 -5.02
CA ASP A 218 30.04 21.34 -6.36
C ASP A 218 31.34 22.15 -6.47
N ALA A 219 31.36 23.37 -5.91
CA ALA A 219 32.56 24.21 -5.86
C ALA A 219 33.70 23.57 -5.03
N ILE A 220 33.41 22.99 -3.85
CA ILE A 220 34.44 22.38 -2.97
C ILE A 220 34.96 21.05 -3.53
N THR A 221 34.16 20.32 -4.32
CA THR A 221 34.53 18.99 -4.82
C THR A 221 35.24 19.00 -6.18
N GLY A 222 35.55 20.19 -6.72
CA GLY A 222 36.23 20.35 -8.01
C GLY A 222 35.32 20.06 -9.21
N GLY A 223 34.00 20.28 -9.06
CA GLY A 223 33.03 20.22 -10.15
C GLY A 223 33.27 21.32 -11.19
N SER A 224 32.60 21.22 -12.34
CA SER A 224 32.69 22.20 -13.43
C SER A 224 31.85 23.47 -13.20
N GLY A 225 31.23 23.60 -12.02
CA GLY A 225 30.42 24.75 -11.61
C GLY A 225 31.27 26.01 -11.37
N GLY A 226 30.67 27.17 -11.66
CA GLY A 226 31.30 28.48 -11.40
C GLY A 226 31.40 28.83 -9.92
N LEU A 227 32.05 29.95 -9.62
CA LEU A 227 32.32 30.44 -8.26
C LEU A 227 31.04 30.50 -7.40
N ALA A 228 31.09 29.91 -6.21
CA ALA A 228 30.03 29.96 -5.22
C ALA A 228 30.34 31.03 -4.16
N TYR A 229 29.38 31.93 -3.91
CA TYR A 229 29.50 32.95 -2.87
C TYR A 229 29.28 32.35 -1.49
N LEU A 230 30.19 32.62 -0.56
CA LEU A 230 30.18 32.05 0.79
C LEU A 230 29.64 33.07 1.80
N CYS A 231 30.34 34.20 1.94
CA CYS A 231 29.92 35.43 2.64
C CYS A 231 31.05 36.47 2.53
N ASP A 232 30.79 37.75 2.87
CA ASP A 232 31.81 38.82 3.00
C ASP A 232 32.80 38.93 1.82
N ASP A 233 32.28 38.95 0.59
CA ASP A 233 33.09 38.98 -0.65
C ASP A 233 34.05 37.78 -0.82
N VAL A 234 33.83 36.69 -0.08
CA VAL A 234 34.55 35.42 -0.24
C VAL A 234 33.80 34.51 -1.20
N TRP A 235 34.51 34.05 -2.23
CA TRP A 235 34.05 33.15 -3.28
C TRP A 235 34.93 31.89 -3.29
N ILE A 236 34.34 30.73 -3.56
CA ILE A 236 35.06 29.45 -3.74
C ILE A 236 34.77 28.82 -5.10
#